data_AF-X1SWR5-F1
#
_entry.id   AF-X1SWR5-F1
#
_cell.length_a   1.000
_cell.length_b   1.000
_cell.length_c   1.000
_cell.angle_alpha   90.00
_cell.angle_beta   90.00
_cell.angle_gamma   90.00
#
_symmetry.space_group_name_H-M   'P 1'
#
loop_
_entity.id
_entity.type
_entity.pdbx_description
1 polymer ?
#
loop_
_entity_poly.entity_id
_entity_poly.type
_entity_poly.pdbx_seq_one_letter_code
_entity_poly.pdbx_strand_id
1 'polypeptide(L)' 'TWETHYLKPDYFLALFYDDTKEKTPDPYTKRGLKDCQAWIFKYDRRHSRLSFQARNVEIGNKAFARLAHHLATE' A
#
# COMPACT_ATOMS: atom_id res chain seq x y z
N THR A 1 4.71 5.14 -13.00
CA THR A 1 3.63 4.14 -13.06
C THR A 1 2.92 4.03 -11.72
N TRP A 2 1.68 3.54 -11.72
CA TRP A 2 0.96 3.20 -10.50
C TRP A 2 0.18 1.91 -10.68
N GLU A 3 -0.06 1.21 -9.58
CA GLU A 3 -0.88 0.01 -9.54
C GLU A 3 -1.62 -0.08 -8.21
N THR A 4 -2.68 -0.88 -8.18
CA THR A 4 -3.48 -1.11 -6.97
C THR A 4 -3.61 -2.58 -6.66
N HIS A 5 -3.51 -2.91 -5.38
CA HIS A 5 -3.68 -4.25 -4.85
C HIS A 5 -4.88 -4.29 -3.92
N TYR A 6 -5.74 -5.29 -4.10
CA TYR A 6 -6.78 -5.61 -3.13
C TYR A 6 -6.14 -6.29 -1.93
N LEU A 7 -6.45 -5.81 -0.74
CA LEU A 7 -6.09 -6.47 0.51
C LEU A 7 -7.34 -7.24 0.98
N LYS A 8 -7.58 -7.31 2.29
CA LYS A 8 -8.86 -7.77 2.84
C LYS A 8 -10.02 -6.87 2.40
N PRO A 9 -11.29 -7.33 2.55
CA PRO A 9 -12.45 -6.56 2.17
C PRO A 9 -12.38 -5.13 2.69
N ASP A 10 -12.66 -4.19 1.79
CA ASP A 10 -12.67 -2.75 2.03
C ASP A 10 -11.29 -2.09 2.18
N TYR A 11 -10.20 -2.84 2.12
CA TYR A 11 -8.84 -2.30 2.13
C TYR A 11 -8.17 -2.39 0.77
N PHE A 12 -7.49 -1.31 0.39
CA PHE A 12 -6.83 -1.17 -0.89
C PHE A 12 -5.44 -0.60 -0.69
N LEU A 13 -4.48 -1.09 -1.45
CA LEU A 13 -3.14 -0.53 -1.50
C LEU A 13 -2.93 0.12 -2.86
N ALA A 14 -2.46 1.36 -2.87
CA ALA A 14 -1.98 2.03 -4.08
C ALA A 14 -0.47 2.20 -4.00
N LEU A 15 0.22 1.80 -5.07
CA LEU A 15 1.66 1.85 -5.20
C LEU A 15 2.04 2.75 -6.36
N PHE A 16 2.92 3.70 -6.11
CA PHE A 16 3.41 4.68 -7.09
C PHE A 16 4.92 4.55 -7.18
N TYR A 17 5.42 4.33 -8.39
CA TYR A 17 6.84 4.08 -8.63
C TYR A 17 7.28 4.54 -10.01
N ASP A 18 8.57 4.77 -10.14
CA ASP A 18 9.25 5.05 -11.39
C ASP A 18 9.73 3.73 -12.00
N ASP A 19 9.17 3.35 -13.14
CA ASP A 19 9.46 2.08 -13.83
C ASP A 19 10.88 2.00 -14.39
N THR A 20 11.58 3.14 -14.48
CA THR A 20 13.00 3.20 -14.79
C THR A 20 13.89 2.80 -13.61
N LYS A 21 13.36 2.88 -12.37
CA LYS A 21 14.09 2.58 -11.13
C LYS A 21 13.71 1.23 -10.53
N GLU A 22 12.44 0.86 -10.62
CA GLU A 22 11.91 -0.38 -10.08
C GLU A 22 10.79 -0.90 -11.00
N LYS A 23 10.97 -2.09 -11.58
CA LYS A 23 10.02 -2.63 -12.57
C LYS A 23 8.85 -3.37 -11.93
N THR A 24 9.09 -3.97 -10.77
CA THR A 24 8.11 -4.80 -10.06
C THR A 24 8.29 -4.64 -8.54
N PRO A 25 7.95 -3.46 -7.99
CA PRO A 25 8.10 -3.23 -6.56
C PRO A 25 7.16 -4.13 -5.76
N ASP A 26 7.70 -4.84 -4.78
CA ASP A 26 6.91 -5.63 -3.84
C ASP A 26 6.46 -4.76 -2.64
N PRO A 27 5.16 -4.42 -2.53
CA PRO A 27 4.66 -3.57 -1.45
C PRO A 27 4.68 -4.26 -0.06
N TYR A 28 4.92 -5.57 -0.01
CA TYR A 28 4.99 -6.36 1.23
C TYR A 28 6.42 -6.47 1.77
N THR A 29 7.41 -5.84 1.12
CA THR A 29 8.80 -5.83 1.59
C THR A 29 9.33 -4.41 1.78
N LYS A 30 10.21 -4.22 2.78
CA LYS A 30 10.90 -2.94 2.97
C LYS A 30 11.69 -2.53 1.72
N ARG A 31 12.29 -3.50 1.02
CA ARG A 31 13.15 -3.27 -0.15
C ARG A 31 12.33 -2.83 -1.35
N GLY A 32 11.21 -3.48 -1.64
CA GLY A 32 10.32 -3.10 -2.74
C GLY A 32 9.76 -1.68 -2.59
N LEU A 33 9.69 -1.16 -1.36
CA LEU A 33 9.22 0.20 -1.09
C LEU A 33 10.33 1.28 -1.09
N LYS A 34 11.61 0.94 -1.29
CA LYS A 34 12.74 1.86 -1.08
C LYS A 34 12.66 3.14 -1.92
N ASP A 35 12.12 3.03 -3.14
CA ASP A 35 11.99 4.13 -4.10
C ASP A 35 10.54 4.33 -4.56
N CYS A 36 9.58 3.88 -3.74
CA CYS A 36 8.15 3.93 -4.04
C CYS A 36 7.41 4.80 -3.03
N GLN A 37 6.27 5.36 -3.44
CA GLN A 37 5.24 5.81 -2.51
C GLN A 37 4.14 4.76 -2.47
N ALA A 38 3.69 4.41 -1.27
CA ALA A 38 2.66 3.40 -1.07
C ALA A 38 1.66 3.85 -0.02
N TRP A 39 0.38 3.74 -0.36
CA TRP A 39 -0.74 4.22 0.45
C TRP A 39 -1.72 3.07 0.69
N ILE A 40 -2.29 3.00 1.89
CA ILE A 40 -3.39 2.09 2.22
C ILE A 40 -4.64 2.91 2.49
N PHE A 41 -5.74 2.49 1.87
CA PHE A 41 -7.06 3.06 2.00
C PHE A 41 -8.02 2.06 2.63
N LYS A 42 -9.03 2.59 3.32
CA LYS A 42 -10.21 1.84 3.73
C LYS A 42 -11.47 2.47 3.14
N TYR A 43 -12.28 1.68 2.48
CA TYR A 43 -13.58 2.08 1.94
C TYR A 43 -14.71 1.65 2.88
N ASP A 44 -15.33 2.61 3.54
CA ASP A 44 -16.52 2.37 4.33
C ASP A 44 -17.75 2.32 3.42
N ARG A 45 -18.22 1.11 3.11
CA ARG A 45 -19.40 0.87 2.25
C ARG A 45 -20.68 1.45 2.84
N ARG A 46 -20.82 1.48 4.17
CA ARG A 46 -22.05 1.96 4.83
C ARG A 46 -22.24 3.46 4.63
N HIS A 47 -21.13 4.19 4.59
CA HIS A 47 -21.12 5.64 4.45
C HIS A 47 -20.55 6.11 3.10
N SER A 48 -20.32 5.20 2.16
CA SER A 48 -19.71 5.45 0.84
C SER A 48 -18.45 6.32 0.92
N ARG A 49 -17.59 6.08 1.92
CA ARG A 49 -16.47 6.97 2.26
C ARG A 49 -15.12 6.28 2.15
N LEU A 50 -14.20 6.89 1.40
CA LEU A 50 -12.81 6.48 1.36
C LEU A 50 -12.00 7.21 2.45
N SER A 51 -11.16 6.47 3.19
CA SER A 51 -10.31 7.01 4.25
C SER A 51 -8.87 6.55 4.08
N PHE A 52 -7.91 7.44 4.37
CA PHE A 52 -6.49 7.10 4.43
C PHE A 52 -6.18 6.35 5.72
N GLN A 53 -5.49 5.22 5.61
CA GLN A 53 -5.07 4.41 6.76
C GLN A 53 -3.57 4.56 7.04
N ALA A 54 -2.75 4.54 5.99
CA ALA A 54 -1.30 4.66 6.15
C ALA A 54 -0.62 5.13 4.85
N ARG A 55 0.53 5.78 5.00
CA ARG A 55 1.49 6.04 3.92
C ARG A 55 2.88 5.61 4.34
N ASN A 56 3.61 4.94 3.45
CA ASN A 56 4.95 4.44 3.75
C ASN A 56 5.95 5.55 4.15
N VAL A 57 5.78 6.76 3.59
CA VAL A 57 6.59 7.94 3.93
C VAL A 57 6.32 8.47 5.34
N GLU A 58 5.13 8.24 5.89
CA GLU A 58 4.73 8.71 7.23
C GLU A 58 5.11 7.70 8.32
N ILE A 59 4.88 6.41 8.08
CA ILE A 59 5.10 5.35 9.09
C ILE A 59 6.39 4.53 8.87
N GLY A 60 7.07 4.76 7.75
CA GLY A 60 8.27 4.04 7.33
C GLY A 60 7.97 2.73 6.60
N ASN A 61 8.78 2.44 5.57
CA ASN A 61 8.62 1.26 4.69
C ASN A 61 8.50 -0.08 5.42
N LYS A 62 9.26 -0.29 6.51
CA LYS A 62 9.21 -1.56 7.26
C LYS A 62 7.87 -1.74 7.99
N ALA A 63 7.36 -0.68 8.62
CA ALA A 63 6.07 -0.74 9.32
C ALA A 63 4.92 -0.86 8.31
N PHE A 64 5.01 -0.12 7.20
CA PHE A 64 4.04 -0.20 6.11
C PHE A 64 3.97 -1.60 5.51
N ALA A 65 5.10 -2.20 5.14
CA ALA A 65 5.14 -3.55 4.58
C ALA A 65 4.48 -4.59 5.51
N ARG A 66 4.71 -4.49 6.83
CA ARG A 66 4.06 -5.37 7.82
C ARG A 66 2.55 -5.17 7.87
N LEU A 67 2.09 -3.92 7.83
CA LEU A 67 0.66 -3.61 7.81
C LEU A 67 0.00 -4.13 6.52
N ALA A 68 0.62 -3.89 5.36
CA ALA A 68 0.15 -4.38 4.08
C ALA A 68 0.04 -5.92 4.08
N HIS A 69 1.07 -6.61 4.59
CA HIS A 69 1.06 -8.08 4.67
C HIS A 69 -0.06 -8.58 5.60
N HIS A 70 -0.19 -8.02 6.80
CA HIS A 70 -1.25 -8.39 7.73
C HIS A 70 -2.64 -8.20 7.13
N LEU A 71 -2.87 -7.08 6.43
CA LEU A 71 -4.13 -6.82 5.74
C LEU A 71 -4.35 -7.69 4.49
N ALA A 72 -3.31 -8.28 3.91
CA ALA A 72 -3.45 -9.17 2.76
C ALA A 72 -3.73 -10.62 3.18
N THR A 73 -3.31 -11.03 4.38
CA THR A 73 -3.42 -12.41 4.85
C THR A 73 -4.56 -12.66 5.84
N GLU A 74 -5.07 -11.62 6.49
CA GLU A 74 -6.17 -11.69 7.47
C GLU A 74 -7.41 -10.93 7.02
#